data_AF-A0A3D0U4A9-F1
#
_entry.id   AF-A0A3D0U4A9-F1
#
_cell.length_a   1.000
_cell.length_b   1.000
_cell.length_c   1.000
_cell.angle_alpha   90.00
_cell.angle_beta   90.00
_cell.angle_gamma   90.00
#
_symmetry.space_group_name_H-M   'P 1'
#
loop_
_entity.id
_entity.type
_entity.pdbx_description
1 polymer ?
#
loop_
_entity_poly.entity_id
_entity_poly.type
_entity_poly.pdbx_seq_one_letter_code
_entity_poly.pdbx_strand_id
1 'polypeptide(L)' 'MHKQSSKERGHVVIDSVGISFGEGESKNIAVRETSLNIKPGEFVCILGPSGCGKSTLLNAVAGYIN' A
#
# COMPACT_ATOMS: atom_id res chain seq x y z
N MET A 1 -27.26 26.68 -12.97
CA MET A 1 -27.04 25.80 -11.80
C MET A 1 -26.20 24.60 -12.24
N HIS A 2 -24.87 24.69 -12.14
CA HIS A 2 -23.96 23.57 -12.42
C HIS A 2 -23.70 22.85 -11.10
N LYS A 3 -24.28 21.66 -10.93
CA LYS A 3 -23.96 20.75 -9.82
C LYS A 3 -22.56 20.20 -10.11
N GLN A 4 -21.52 20.82 -9.57
CA GLN A 4 -20.18 20.24 -9.61
C GLN A 4 -20.26 18.92 -8.84
N SER A 5 -20.18 17.81 -9.58
CA SER A 5 -20.03 16.48 -9.00
C SER A 5 -18.85 16.54 -8.03
N SER A 6 -19.09 16.21 -6.76
CA SER A 6 -18.05 16.18 -5.74
C SER A 6 -16.88 15.36 -6.25
N LYS A 7 -15.71 15.99 -6.45
CA LYS A 7 -14.46 15.28 -6.76
C LYS A 7 -14.33 14.15 -5.74
N GLU A 8 -14.35 12.89 -6.19
CA GLU A 8 -14.19 11.76 -5.29
C GLU A 8 -12.82 11.89 -4.61
N ARG A 9 -12.82 12.30 -3.34
CA ARG A 9 -11.61 12.52 -2.54
C ARG A 9 -11.26 11.23 -1.80
N GLY A 10 -9.96 10.97 -1.67
CA GLY A 10 -9.45 9.78 -1.00
C GLY A 10 -9.30 8.62 -1.97
N HIS A 11 -8.15 8.48 -2.60
CA HIS A 11 -7.83 7.39 -3.52
C HIS A 11 -6.43 6.89 -3.17
N VAL A 12 -6.26 5.58 -3.01
CA VAL A 12 -4.95 4.97 -2.70
C VAL A 12 -4.59 4.00 -3.81
N VAL A 13 -3.45 4.23 -4.44
CA VAL A 13 -2.87 3.35 -5.46
C VAL A 13 -1.54 2.83 -4.95
N ILE A 14 -1.43 1.51 -4.85
CA ILE A 14 -0.20 0.76 -4.73
C ILE A 14 0.01 0.14 -6.11
N ASP A 15 1.07 0.55 -6.81
CA ASP A 15 1.37 0.04 -8.14
C ASP A 15 2.72 -0.67 -8.14
N SER A 16 2.67 -1.98 -8.27
CA SER A 16 3.84 -2.84 -8.46
C SER A 16 4.93 -2.61 -7.41
N VAL A 17 4.51 -2.39 -6.16
CA VAL A 17 5.42 -2.05 -5.06
C VAL A 17 6.07 -3.30 -4.51
N GLY A 18 7.40 -3.30 -4.47
CA GLY A 18 8.21 -4.28 -3.75
C GLY A 18 9.02 -3.59 -2.65
N ILE A 19 9.11 -4.22 -1.47
CA ILE A 19 9.85 -3.69 -0.32
C ILE A 19 10.84 -4.75 0.15
N SER A 20 12.11 -4.38 0.19
CA SER A 20 13.19 -5.22 0.72
C SER A 20 13.99 -4.44 1.76
N PHE A 21 14.49 -5.13 2.77
CA PHE A 21 15.39 -4.58 3.78
C PHE A 21 16.76 -5.24 3.69
N GLY A 22 17.81 -4.48 3.99
CA GLY A 22 19.18 -4.93 3.88
C GLY A 22 19.68 -5.02 2.44
N GLU A 23 20.95 -5.37 2.29
CA GLU A 23 21.66 -5.42 1.01
C GLU A 23 22.49 -6.70 0.88
N GLY A 24 22.85 -7.06 -0.35
CA GLY A 24 23.65 -8.26 -0.66
C GLY A 24 23.03 -9.54 -0.09
N GLU A 25 23.83 -10.32 0.62
CA GLU A 25 23.41 -11.59 1.25
C GLU A 25 22.39 -11.39 2.39
N SER A 26 22.31 -10.20 2.98
CA SER A 26 21.36 -9.88 4.06
C SER A 26 20.00 -9.41 3.55
N LYS A 27 19.81 -9.30 2.22
CA LYS A 27 18.59 -8.78 1.62
C LYS A 27 17.40 -9.68 1.95
N ASN A 28 16.40 -9.11 2.63
CA ASN A 28 15.15 -9.77 2.95
C ASN A 28 13.99 -9.10 2.20
N ILE A 29 13.22 -9.89 1.45
CA ILE A 29 12.03 -9.39 0.75
C ILE A 29 10.84 -9.42 1.72
N ALA A 30 10.45 -8.25 2.21
CA ALA A 30 9.33 -8.11 3.14
C ALA A 30 7.98 -8.02 2.41
N VAL A 31 7.94 -7.38 1.25
CA VAL A 31 6.77 -7.30 0.36
C VAL A 31 7.25 -7.60 -1.05
N ARG A 32 6.68 -8.65 -1.67
CA ARG A 32 6.85 -8.91 -3.11
C ARG A 32 6.01 -7.92 -3.90
N GLU A 33 6.34 -7.75 -5.19
CA GLU A 33 5.60 -6.88 -6.11
C GLU A 33 4.08 -7.04 -5.93
N THR A 34 3.44 -5.98 -5.44
CA THR A 34 2.03 -5.97 -5.06
C THR A 34 1.35 -4.72 -5.63
N SER A 35 0.18 -4.91 -6.21
CA SER A 35 -0.67 -3.83 -6.70
C SER A 35 -2.04 -3.86 -6.02
N LEU A 36 -2.54 -2.69 -5.62
CA LEU A 36 -3.82 -2.51 -4.97
C LEU A 36 -4.39 -1.13 -5.33
N ASN A 37 -5.66 -1.09 -5.70
CA ASN A 37 -6.37 0.15 -6.02
C ASN A 37 -7.60 0.25 -5.09
N ILE A 38 -7.56 1.19 -4.14
CA ILE A 38 -8.64 1.42 -3.17
C ILE A 38 -9.37 2.69 -3.59
N LYS A 39 -10.62 2.53 -4.02
CA LYS A 39 -11.47 3.62 -4.51
C LYS A 39 -11.96 4.52 -3.37
N PRO A 40 -12.36 5.75 -3.69
CA PRO A 40 -12.99 6.65 -2.74
C PRO A 40 -14.18 6.03 -1.99
N GLY A 41 -14.11 6.10 -0.67
CA GLY A 41 -15.14 5.57 0.24
C GLY A 41 -15.03 4.07 0.56
N GLU A 42 -14.07 3.34 -0.01
CA GLU A 42 -13.85 1.94 0.32
C GLU A 42 -13.22 1.77 1.70
N PHE A 43 -13.72 0.80 2.47
CA PHE A 43 -13.12 0.34 3.71
C PHE A 43 -12.51 -1.05 3.48
N VAL A 44 -11.19 -1.14 3.49
CA VAL A 44 -10.44 -2.34 3.13
C VAL A 44 -9.64 -2.85 4.32
N CYS A 45 -9.61 -4.17 4.50
CA CYS A 45 -8.78 -4.85 5.50
C CYS A 45 -7.72 -5.72 4.80
N ILE A 46 -6.48 -5.66 5.27
CA ILE A 46 -5.39 -6.52 4.80
C ILE A 46 -5.20 -7.66 5.80
N LEU A 47 -5.41 -8.90 5.36
CA LEU A 47 -5.34 -10.10 6.19
C LEU A 47 -4.15 -10.98 5.79
N GLY A 48 -3.62 -11.74 6.74
CA GLY A 48 -2.57 -12.73 6.49
C GLY A 48 -1.74 -13.07 7.74
N PRO A 49 -0.96 -14.17 7.72
CA PRO A 49 -0.15 -14.63 8.86
C PRO A 49 0.85 -13.59 9.37
N SER A 50 1.39 -13.79 10.58
CA SER A 50 2.48 -12.93 11.07
C SER A 50 3.68 -12.99 10.11
N GLY A 51 4.34 -11.85 9.89
CA GLY A 51 5.52 -11.75 9.02
C GLY A 51 5.26 -11.64 7.51
N CYS A 52 4.01 -11.71 7.01
CA CYS A 52 3.74 -11.63 5.57
C CYS A 52 3.83 -10.23 4.92
N GLY A 53 4.32 -9.21 5.65
CA GLY A 53 4.54 -7.87 5.10
C GLY A 53 3.40 -6.84 5.24
N LYS A 54 2.30 -7.16 5.94
CA LYS A 54 1.13 -6.24 6.10
C LYS A 54 1.51 -4.88 6.68
N SER A 55 2.13 -4.87 7.85
CA SER A 55 2.55 -3.63 8.51
C SER A 55 3.62 -2.90 7.70
N THR A 56 4.50 -3.63 7.02
CA THR A 56 5.48 -3.05 6.10
C THR A 56 4.80 -2.30 4.96
N LEU A 57 3.83 -2.93 4.28
CA LEU A 57 3.06 -2.30 3.21
C LEU A 57 2.29 -1.06 3.70
N LEU A 58 1.62 -1.16 4.84
CA LEU A 58 0.88 -0.03 5.42
C LEU A 58 1.80 1.12 5.85
N ASN A 59 2.99 0.81 6.38
CA ASN A 59 3.99 1.83 6.73
C ASN A 59 4.50 2.56 5.49
N ALA A 60 4.72 1.86 4.36
CA ALA A 60 5.09 2.50 3.11
C ALA A 60 3.98 3.42 2.59
N VAL A 61 2.73 2.95 2.59
CA VAL A 61 1.56 3.77 2.21
C VAL A 61 1.42 5.02 3.09
N ALA A 62 1.71 4.90 4.39
CA ALA A 62 1.66 6.01 5.33
C ALA A 62 2.89 6.95 5.27
N GLY A 63 3.92 6.63 4.47
CA GLY A 63 5.14 7.41 4.35
C GLY A 63 6.12 7.26 5.52
N TYR A 64 6.06 6.18 6.28
CA TYR A 64 6.97 5.91 7.40
C TYR A 64 8.27 5.22 7.00
N ILE A 65 8.35 4.66 5.80
CA ILE A 65 9.54 4.00 5.24
C ILE A 65 9.69 4.39 3.77
N ASN A 66 10.94 4.47 3.28
CA ASN A 66 11.30 4.81 1.91
C ASN A 66 12.24 3.75 1.33
#